data_AF-A0A126Z8N3-F1
#
_entry.id   AF-A0A126Z8N3-F1
#
_cell.length_a   1.000
_cell.length_b   1.000
_cell.length_c   1.000
_cell.angle_alpha   90.00
_cell.angle_beta   90.00
_cell.angle_gamma   90.00
#
_symmetry.space_group_name_H-M   'P 1'
#
loop_
_entity.id
_entity.type
_entity.pdbx_description
1 polymer ?
#
loop_
_entity_poly.entity_id
_entity_poly.type
_entity_poly.pdbx_seq_one_letter_code
_entity_poly.pdbx_strand_id
1 'polypeptide(L)'
;MTTASGAVGVAQAQSVAAPVAPPGAEEQWEADYRVIAARCGSPAFEKSFSAQSRKAVAVGLVSAKADTVAVEKSIANLRRSSLTLVATSSDCPARLAQLKAIQQSRQAALGTSTRSGQSVPARGK
;
A
#
# COMPACT_ATOMS: atom_id res chain seq x y z
N MET A 1 20.60 -2.71 53.85
CA MET A 1 20.70 -1.83 52.66
C MET A 1 21.14 -2.75 51.51
N THR A 2 20.20 -3.28 50.73
CA THR A 2 19.83 -2.80 49.37
C THR A 2 20.89 -3.24 48.33
N THR A 3 20.69 -3.99 47.23
CA THR A 3 19.59 -4.70 46.55
C THR A 3 20.23 -5.64 45.50
N ALA A 4 19.52 -6.70 45.12
CA ALA A 4 19.79 -7.58 43.99
C ALA A 4 19.82 -6.86 42.62
N SER A 5 20.42 -7.48 41.59
CA SER A 5 19.77 -7.77 40.29
C SER A 5 20.78 -8.32 39.28
N GLY A 6 20.54 -9.56 38.84
CA GLY A 6 21.01 -10.05 37.55
C GLY A 6 20.13 -9.51 36.42
N ALA A 7 20.67 -9.47 35.21
CA ALA A 7 19.87 -9.44 33.99
C ALA A 7 20.70 -10.03 32.85
N VAL A 8 20.30 -11.24 32.46
CA VAL A 8 20.69 -11.93 31.24
C VAL A 8 20.35 -11.03 30.05
N GLY A 9 21.36 -10.74 29.22
CA GLY A 9 21.17 -10.10 27.93
C GLY A 9 20.45 -11.06 26.98
N VAL A 10 19.17 -10.81 26.74
CA VAL A 10 18.45 -11.35 25.58
C VAL A 10 18.34 -10.25 24.53
N ALA A 11 19.18 -10.35 23.51
CA ALA A 11 19.06 -9.59 22.27
C ALA A 11 17.72 -9.98 21.61
N GLN A 12 16.72 -9.11 21.73
CA GLN A 12 15.46 -9.28 21.03
C GLN A 12 15.67 -8.85 19.58
N ALA A 13 15.90 -9.82 18.70
CA ALA A 13 15.73 -9.65 17.27
C ALA A 13 14.28 -9.20 17.04
N GLN A 14 14.08 -7.92 16.77
CA GLN A 14 12.80 -7.38 16.35
C GLN A 14 12.55 -7.85 14.92
N SER A 15 12.06 -9.08 14.80
CA SER A 15 11.31 -9.51 13.63
C SER A 15 10.11 -8.57 13.54
N VAL A 16 10.24 -7.52 12.73
CA VAL A 16 9.13 -6.67 12.31
C VAL A 16 8.20 -7.52 11.45
N ALA A 17 7.42 -8.39 12.10
CA ALA A 17 6.23 -8.95 11.50
C ALA A 17 5.36 -7.76 11.13
N ALA A 18 5.20 -7.52 9.82
CA ALA A 18 4.30 -6.50 9.32
C ALA A 18 2.95 -6.66 10.04
N PRO A 19 2.37 -5.59 10.61
CA PRO A 19 1.09 -5.69 11.28
C PRO A 19 0.10 -6.28 10.27
N VAL A 20 -0.44 -7.45 10.60
CA VAL A 20 -1.51 -8.09 9.83
C VAL A 20 -2.69 -7.13 9.93
N ALA A 21 -2.86 -6.32 8.88
CA ALA A 21 -3.90 -5.32 8.82
C ALA A 21 -5.25 -6.05 8.94
N PRO A 22 -6.19 -5.57 9.78
CA PRO A 22 -7.51 -6.19 9.87
C PRO A 22 -8.17 -6.20 8.47
N PRO A 23 -9.01 -7.19 8.15
CA PRO A 23 -9.67 -7.26 6.85
C PRO A 23 -10.38 -5.92 6.56
N GLY A 24 -10.04 -5.29 5.44
CA GLY A 24 -10.53 -3.97 5.04
C GLY A 24 -9.63 -2.77 5.36
N ALA A 25 -8.56 -2.93 6.16
CA ALA A 25 -7.62 -1.83 6.42
C ALA A 25 -6.77 -1.47 5.19
N GLU A 26 -6.44 -2.44 4.34
CA GLU A 26 -5.72 -2.21 3.09
C GLU A 26 -6.57 -1.43 2.08
N GLU A 27 -7.87 -1.73 2.03
CA GLU A 27 -8.87 -1.03 1.21
C GLU A 27 -9.10 0.39 1.72
N GLN A 28 -9.14 0.57 3.04
CA GLN A 28 -9.21 1.88 3.68
C GLN A 28 -7.98 2.73 3.33
N TRP A 29 -6.77 2.17 3.45
CA TRP A 29 -5.55 2.88 3.07
C TRP A 29 -5.54 3.26 1.59
N GLU A 30 -6.00 2.37 0.72
CA GLU A 30 -6.11 2.66 -0.71
C GLU A 30 -7.11 3.79 -1.00
N ALA A 31 -8.24 3.82 -0.29
CA ALA A 31 -9.20 4.92 -0.36
C ALA A 31 -8.56 6.24 0.08
N ASP A 32 -7.85 6.23 1.21
CA ASP A 32 -7.16 7.41 1.74
C ASP A 32 -6.05 7.90 0.79
N TYR A 33 -5.26 7.00 0.21
CA TYR A 33 -4.23 7.36 -0.77
C TYR A 33 -4.81 8.01 -2.02
N ARG A 34 -5.93 7.51 -2.54
CA ARG A 34 -6.63 8.14 -3.68
C ARG A 34 -7.13 9.54 -3.34
N VAL A 35 -7.64 9.76 -2.13
CA VAL A 35 -8.08 11.09 -1.67
C VAL A 35 -6.90 12.05 -1.50
N ILE A 36 -5.80 11.59 -0.91
CA ILE A 36 -4.56 12.37 -0.78
C ILE A 36 -4.00 12.72 -2.16
N ALA A 37 -4.00 11.78 -3.11
CA ALA A 37 -3.52 12.03 -4.47
C ALA A 37 -4.36 13.11 -5.18
N ALA A 38 -5.68 13.11 -5.00
CA ALA A 38 -6.58 14.13 -5.57
C ALA A 38 -6.45 15.50 -4.90
N ARG A 39 -5.99 15.54 -3.65
CA ARG A 39 -5.86 16.77 -2.86
C ARG A 39 -4.51 17.46 -3.03
N CYS A 40 -3.45 16.66 -2.98
CA CYS A 40 -2.08 17.15 -2.96
C CYS A 40 -1.36 16.94 -4.30
N GLY A 41 -1.83 16.01 -5.12
CA GLY A 41 -1.22 15.72 -6.42
C GLY A 41 -1.62 16.69 -7.50
N SER A 42 -0.82 16.74 -8.57
CA SER A 42 -1.25 17.34 -9.82
C SER A 42 -2.30 16.46 -10.50
N PRO A 43 -3.13 17.00 -11.41
CA PRO A 43 -4.13 16.21 -12.13
C PRO A 43 -3.53 15.03 -12.91
N ALA A 44 -2.30 15.19 -13.41
CA ALA A 44 -1.57 14.12 -14.09
C ALA A 44 -1.09 13.02 -13.12
N PHE A 45 -0.63 13.42 -11.93
CA PHE A 45 -0.22 12.50 -10.88
C PHE A 45 -1.40 11.70 -10.36
N GLU A 46 -2.52 12.35 -10.04
CA GLU A 46 -3.75 11.70 -9.57
C GLU A 46 -4.23 10.63 -10.57
N LYS A 47 -4.28 10.96 -11.86
CA LYS A 47 -4.67 10.01 -12.92
C LYS A 47 -3.75 8.80 -12.96
N SER A 48 -2.44 9.03 -12.94
CA SER A 48 -1.44 7.95 -12.98
C SER A 48 -1.50 7.07 -11.73
N PHE A 49 -1.62 7.69 -10.55
CA PHE A 49 -1.77 7.00 -9.28
C PHE A 49 -3.04 6.16 -9.23
N SER A 50 -4.17 6.72 -9.63
CA SER A 50 -5.47 6.03 -9.66
C SER A 50 -5.48 4.88 -10.66
N ALA A 51 -4.79 5.00 -11.80
CA ALA A 51 -4.62 3.89 -12.74
C ALA A 51 -3.79 2.75 -12.14
N GLN A 52 -2.68 3.08 -11.48
CA GLN A 52 -1.82 2.07 -10.85
C GLN A 52 -2.50 1.41 -9.65
N SER A 53 -3.23 2.17 -8.83
CA SER A 53 -4.01 1.65 -7.72
C SER A 53 -5.05 0.63 -8.20
N ARG A 54 -5.82 0.94 -9.25
CA ARG A 54 -6.77 -0.02 -9.85
C ARG A 54 -6.08 -1.28 -10.37
N LYS A 55 -4.89 -1.15 -10.97
CA LYS A 55 -4.09 -2.32 -11.37
C LYS A 55 -3.65 -3.15 -10.17
N ALA A 56 -3.24 -2.51 -9.07
CA ALA A 56 -2.86 -3.20 -7.83
C ALA A 56 -4.05 -3.97 -7.24
N VAL A 57 -5.24 -3.37 -7.20
CA VAL A 57 -6.47 -4.06 -6.80
C VAL A 57 -6.77 -5.26 -7.71
N ALA A 58 -6.69 -5.06 -9.03
CA ALA A 58 -7.00 -6.11 -10.01
C ALA A 58 -6.07 -7.34 -9.94
N VAL A 59 -4.82 -7.17 -9.51
CA VAL A 59 -3.88 -8.28 -9.30
C VAL A 59 -3.85 -8.80 -7.86
N GLY A 60 -4.77 -8.33 -7.00
CA GLY A 60 -4.87 -8.75 -5.60
C GLY A 60 -3.75 -8.21 -4.69
N LEU A 61 -3.02 -7.16 -5.11
CA LEU A 61 -1.97 -6.53 -4.29
C LEU A 61 -2.52 -5.72 -3.10
N VAL A 62 -3.80 -5.34 -3.14
CA VAL A 62 -4.48 -4.58 -2.08
C VAL A 62 -5.36 -5.49 -1.21
N SER A 63 -5.96 -6.52 -1.81
CA SER A 63 -6.73 -7.52 -1.07
C SER A 63 -6.65 -8.84 -1.83
N ALA A 64 -5.85 -9.77 -1.31
CA ALA A 64 -5.40 -10.96 -2.05
C ALA A 64 -6.48 -12.04 -2.26
N LYS A 65 -7.69 -11.87 -1.70
CA LYS A 65 -8.76 -12.88 -1.74
C LYS A 65 -10.16 -12.34 -2.04
N ALA A 66 -10.28 -11.08 -2.46
CA ALA A 66 -11.57 -10.44 -2.69
C ALA A 66 -11.82 -10.16 -4.18
N ASP A 67 -13.09 -10.18 -4.57
CA ASP A 67 -13.51 -9.83 -5.92
C ASP A 67 -13.13 -8.37 -6.24
N THR A 68 -12.46 -8.15 -7.37
CA THR A 68 -11.96 -6.82 -7.78
C THR A 68 -13.06 -5.75 -7.80
N VAL A 69 -14.28 -6.09 -8.22
CA VAL A 69 -15.40 -5.14 -8.29
C VAL A 69 -15.92 -4.84 -6.89
N ALA A 70 -16.02 -5.85 -6.02
CA ALA A 70 -16.37 -5.68 -4.62
C ALA A 70 -15.34 -4.80 -3.88
N VAL A 71 -14.05 -5.01 -4.13
CA VAL A 71 -12.95 -4.23 -3.54
C VAL A 71 -12.99 -2.78 -4.02
N GLU A 72 -13.15 -2.53 -5.32
CA GLU A 72 -13.27 -1.15 -5.83
C GLU A 72 -14.51 -0.44 -5.25
N LYS A 73 -15.62 -1.16 -5.09
CA LYS A 73 -16.83 -0.62 -4.45
C LYS A 73 -16.61 -0.32 -2.97
N SER A 74 -15.91 -1.19 -2.26
CA SER A 74 -15.50 -1.01 -0.86
C SER A 74 -14.60 0.23 -0.72
N ILE A 75 -13.54 0.33 -1.52
CA ILE A 75 -12.63 1.49 -1.57
C ILE A 75 -13.41 2.79 -1.85
N ALA A 76 -14.38 2.77 -2.78
CA ALA A 76 -15.20 3.94 -3.07
C ALA A 76 -16.06 4.37 -1.87
N ASN A 77 -16.62 3.41 -1.12
CA ASN A 77 -17.42 3.66 0.08
C ASN A 77 -16.58 4.10 1.29
N LEU A 78 -15.31 3.68 1.36
CA LEU A 78 -14.38 4.00 2.46
C LEU A 78 -13.67 5.35 2.29
N ARG A 79 -13.93 6.10 1.20
CA ARG A 79 -13.31 7.41 0.96
C ARG A 79 -13.69 8.38 2.07
N ARG A 80 -12.71 8.72 2.90
CA ARG A 80 -12.86 9.72 3.97
C ARG A 80 -12.74 11.14 3.42
N SER A 81 -13.22 12.09 4.22
CA SER A 81 -13.07 13.51 3.90
C SER A 81 -11.59 13.88 3.81
N SER A 82 -11.24 14.60 2.74
CA SER A 82 -9.87 15.06 2.53
C SER A 82 -9.29 15.87 3.69
N LEU A 83 -10.13 16.64 4.40
CA LEU A 83 -9.71 17.46 5.53
C LEU A 83 -9.23 16.63 6.73
N THR A 84 -9.69 15.39 6.83
CA THR A 84 -9.25 14.45 7.87
C THR A 84 -7.88 13.85 7.56
N LEU A 85 -7.51 13.79 6.27
CA LEU A 85 -6.26 13.17 5.81
C LEU A 85 -5.14 14.19 5.56
N VAL A 86 -5.53 15.39 5.15
CA VAL A 86 -4.64 16.50 4.86
C VAL A 86 -5.25 17.73 5.51
N ALA A 87 -4.79 18.05 6.72
CA ALA A 87 -5.32 19.17 7.49
C ALA A 87 -4.95 20.53 6.87
N THR A 88 -3.75 20.63 6.30
CA THR A 88 -3.25 21.86 5.66
C THR A 88 -2.49 21.56 4.38
N SER A 89 -2.39 22.52 3.46
CA SER A 89 -1.62 22.36 2.22
C SER A 89 -0.13 22.11 2.46
N SER A 90 0.40 22.48 3.63
CA SER A 90 1.78 22.24 4.03
C SER A 90 2.10 20.76 4.28
N ASP A 91 1.09 19.91 4.51
CA ASP A 91 1.25 18.46 4.64
C ASP A 91 1.52 17.77 3.29
N CYS A 92 1.13 18.43 2.18
CA CYS A 92 1.14 17.81 0.85
C CYS A 92 2.50 17.29 0.37
N PRO A 93 3.65 17.95 0.61
CA PRO A 93 4.95 17.43 0.21
C PRO A 93 5.27 16.08 0.85
N ALA A 94 5.02 15.93 2.16
CA ALA A 94 5.25 14.69 2.90
C ALA A 94 4.32 13.57 2.41
N ARG A 95 3.04 13.92 2.20
CA ARG A 95 2.04 12.99 1.67
C ARG A 95 2.35 12.53 0.25
N LEU A 96 2.82 13.43 -0.63
CA LEU A 96 3.25 13.06 -1.98
C LEU A 96 4.50 12.18 -1.98
N ALA A 97 5.45 12.42 -1.07
CA ALA A 97 6.61 11.55 -0.91
C ALA A 97 6.19 10.12 -0.53
N GLN A 98 5.24 10.00 0.41
CA GLN A 98 4.64 8.71 0.77
C GLN A 98 3.96 8.03 -0.43
N LEU A 99 3.14 8.76 -1.19
CA LEU A 99 2.46 8.21 -2.37
C LEU A 99 3.45 7.74 -3.44
N LYS A 100 4.55 8.48 -3.68
CA LYS A 100 5.60 8.08 -4.63
C LYS A 100 6.30 6.78 -4.19
N ALA A 101 6.58 6.62 -2.90
CA ALA A 101 7.16 5.39 -2.38
C ALA A 101 6.22 4.18 -2.61
N ILE A 102 4.92 4.37 -2.41
CA ILE A 102 3.89 3.35 -2.70
C ILE A 102 3.81 3.04 -4.20
N GLN A 103 3.90 4.06 -5.06
CA GLN A 103 3.93 3.82 -6.51
C GLN A 103 5.14 2.98 -6.91
N GLN A 104 6.32 3.29 -6.36
CA GLN A 104 7.56 2.55 -6.63
C GLN A 104 7.48 1.10 -6.14
N SER A 105 6.99 0.86 -4.92
CA SER A 105 6.82 -0.50 -4.40
C SER A 105 5.85 -1.33 -5.24
N ARG A 106 4.74 -0.71 -5.69
CA ARG A 106 3.77 -1.34 -6.60
C ARG A 106 4.36 -1.60 -7.98
N GLN A 107 5.17 -0.69 -8.53
CA GLN A 107 5.82 -0.93 -9.82
C GLN A 107 6.77 -2.14 -9.74
N ALA A 108 7.51 -2.28 -8.65
CA ALA A 108 8.36 -3.45 -8.44
C ALA A 108 7.54 -4.75 -8.38
N ALA A 109 6.45 -4.77 -7.60
CA ALA A 109 5.59 -5.94 -7.47
C ALA A 109 4.84 -6.30 -8.77
N LEU A 110 4.39 -5.29 -9.53
CA LEU A 110 3.75 -5.48 -10.84
C LEU A 110 4.77 -5.94 -11.91
N GLY A 111 6.00 -5.43 -11.86
CA GLY A 111 7.08 -5.78 -12.80
C GLY A 111 7.67 -7.17 -12.57
N THR A 112 7.62 -7.70 -11.34
CA THR A 112 7.97 -9.11 -11.06
C THR A 112 6.89 -10.06 -11.57
N SER A 113 5.62 -9.65 -11.54
CA SER A 113 4.49 -10.47 -11.99
C SER A 113 4.54 -10.74 -13.52
N THR A 114 5.06 -9.80 -14.31
CA THR A 114 5.23 -9.99 -15.76
C THR A 114 6.44 -10.82 -16.15
N ARG A 115 7.41 -11.04 -15.25
CA ARG A 115 8.58 -11.90 -15.50
C ARG A 115 8.35 -13.36 -15.12
N SER A 116 7.42 -13.63 -14.20
CA SER A 116 7.07 -15.00 -13.76
C SER A 116 6.00 -15.68 -14.64
N GLY A 117 5.41 -14.97 -15.61
CA GLY A 117 4.40 -15.51 -16.53
C GLY A 117 4.90 -15.86 -17.94
N GLN A 118 6.20 -15.70 -18.23
CA GLN A 118 6.76 -15.98 -19.56
C GLN A 118 8.08 -16.77 -19.45
N SER A 119 7.97 -18.04 -19.09
CA SER A 119 9.00 -19.03 -19.36
C SER A 119 8.41 -20.45 -19.34
N VAL A 120 7.50 -20.72 -20.27
CA VAL A 120 7.40 -22.06 -20.85
C VAL A 120 8.17 -22.02 -22.17
N PRO A 121 9.46 -22.42 -22.21
CA PRO A 121 10.06 -22.76 -23.50
C PRO A 121 9.39 -24.04 -24.00
N ALA A 122 8.38 -23.87 -24.84
CA ALA A 122 7.93 -24.92 -25.73
C ALA A 122 9.03 -25.16 -26.78
N ARG A 123 9.79 -26.26 -26.63
CA ARG A 123 10.57 -26.91 -27.71
C ARG A 123 11.03 -28.27 -27.15
N GLY A 124 10.64 -29.43 -27.65
CA GLY A 124 10.13 -29.80 -28.96
C GLY A 124 11.06 -30.88 -29.52
N LYS A 125 10.64 -32.15 -29.35
CA LYS A 125 11.20 -33.42 -29.87
C LYS A 125 12.62 -33.80 -29.49
#